data_AF-A0A7V9DZF6-F1
#
_entry.id   AF-A0A7V9DZF6-F1
#
_cell.length_a   1.000
_cell.length_b   1.000
_cell.length_c   1.000
_cell.angle_alpha   90.00
_cell.angle_beta   90.00
_cell.angle_gamma   90.00
#
_symmetry.space_group_name_H-M   'P 1'
#
loop_
_entity.id
_entity.type
_entity.pdbx_description
1 polymer ?
#
loop_
_entity_poly.entity_id
_entity_poly.type
_entity_poly.pdbx_seq_one_letter_code
_entity_poly.pdbx_strand_id
1 'polypeptide(L)'
;MTFFVTSAGVGKGADLGGVDGADQHCQSLANAAGAGGRTWRAYLSTQGTALNDPKVVHARDRIGSGPWHNVKGVMIARSVEDLHSASNNVTKETALDEKGQPVNDRTMMPNKHDILTGSRPDGTAFPGTFSDMTCGNWTKSGTDGSAIVGHHDRAGPIEHAWATSWNSSHPSRGCSQENLRGTGGDALFTALR
;
A
#
# COMPACT_ATOMS: atom_id res chain seq x y z
N MET A 1 -7.34 -14.49 8.22
CA MET A 1 -6.75 -13.42 7.42
C MET A 1 -5.78 -12.58 8.26
N THR A 2 -4.66 -12.19 7.66
CA THR A 2 -3.65 -11.27 8.21
C THR A 2 -3.05 -10.33 7.15
N PHE A 3 -3.57 -10.39 5.92
CA PHE A 3 -3.26 -9.52 4.81
C PHE A 3 -4.52 -9.26 4.00
N PHE A 4 -4.74 -8.02 3.56
CA PHE A 4 -5.71 -7.66 2.52
C PHE A 4 -5.36 -6.32 1.87
N VAL A 5 -5.87 -6.10 0.66
CA VAL A 5 -5.92 -4.76 0.04
C VAL A 5 -7.23 -4.10 0.44
N THR A 6 -7.23 -2.84 0.86
CA THR A 6 -8.48 -2.18 1.28
C THR A 6 -9.53 -2.19 0.16
N SER A 7 -10.77 -2.62 0.43
CA SER A 7 -11.84 -2.58 -0.59
C SER A 7 -12.24 -1.17 -1.04
N ALA A 8 -11.97 -0.17 -0.20
CA ALA A 8 -12.17 1.25 -0.50
C ALA A 8 -11.10 2.09 0.21
N GLY A 9 -10.72 3.23 -0.40
CA GLY A 9 -9.92 4.25 0.27
C GLY A 9 -10.76 5.06 1.26
N VAL A 10 -10.14 6.06 1.91
CA VAL A 10 -10.79 6.93 2.91
C VAL A 10 -11.69 8.02 2.31
N GLY A 11 -11.72 8.14 0.98
CA GLY A 11 -12.55 9.11 0.26
C GLY A 11 -11.95 10.51 0.11
N LYS A 12 -10.67 10.70 0.46
CA LYS A 12 -9.95 11.98 0.37
C LYS A 12 -8.63 11.87 -0.41
N GLY A 13 -8.56 10.98 -1.40
CA GLY A 13 -7.29 10.67 -2.07
C GLY A 13 -6.27 10.12 -1.08
N ALA A 14 -5.03 10.64 -1.12
CA ALA A 14 -3.95 10.23 -0.24
C ALA A 14 -3.91 10.96 1.13
N ASP A 15 -4.88 11.84 1.42
CA ASP A 15 -5.06 12.38 2.78
C ASP A 15 -5.76 11.32 3.63
N LEU A 16 -4.95 10.46 4.25
CA LEU A 16 -5.39 9.36 5.10
C LEU A 16 -5.55 9.79 6.56
N GLY A 17 -5.34 11.07 6.89
CA GLY A 17 -5.20 11.53 8.27
C GLY A 17 -3.84 11.15 8.87
N GLY A 18 -2.80 11.08 8.04
CA GLY A 18 -1.52 10.51 8.42
C GLY A 18 -1.56 8.99 8.49
N VAL A 19 -0.45 8.40 8.90
CA VAL A 19 -0.34 6.93 8.94
C VAL A 19 -1.21 6.30 10.03
N ASP A 20 -1.52 7.04 11.10
CA ASP A 20 -2.43 6.57 12.15
C ASP A 20 -3.88 6.56 11.67
N GLY A 21 -4.29 7.52 10.84
CA GLY A 21 -5.61 7.50 10.20
C GLY A 21 -5.75 6.36 9.19
N ALA A 22 -4.68 6.04 8.46
CA ALA A 22 -4.63 4.87 7.59
C ALA A 22 -4.79 3.55 8.37
N ASP A 23 -4.09 3.41 9.51
CA ASP A 23 -4.25 2.25 10.41
C ASP A 23 -5.69 2.11 10.93
N GLN A 24 -6.31 3.22 11.35
CA GLN A 24 -7.71 3.22 11.80
C GLN A 24 -8.66 2.74 10.70
N HIS A 25 -8.42 3.15 9.45
CA HIS A 25 -9.19 2.69 8.30
C HIS A 25 -9.03 1.18 8.07
N CYS A 26 -7.79 0.67 8.09
CA CYS A 26 -7.52 -0.77 8.03
C CYS A 26 -8.24 -1.53 9.14
N GLN A 27 -8.16 -1.04 10.37
CA GLN A 27 -8.84 -1.64 11.52
C GLN A 27 -10.35 -1.66 11.35
N SER A 28 -10.94 -0.57 10.85
CA SER A 28 -12.39 -0.46 10.60
C SER A 28 -12.87 -1.49 9.58
N LEU A 29 -12.17 -1.60 8.44
CA LEU A 29 -12.48 -2.59 7.40
C LEU A 29 -12.33 -4.02 7.94
N ALA A 30 -11.26 -4.30 8.67
CA ALA A 30 -11.05 -5.60 9.28
C ALA A 30 -12.12 -5.95 10.32
N ASN A 31 -12.56 -4.98 11.14
CA ASN A 31 -13.67 -5.17 12.08
C ASN A 31 -14.95 -5.56 11.35
N ALA A 32 -15.29 -4.86 10.26
CA ALA A 32 -16.47 -5.15 9.45
C ALA A 32 -16.42 -6.54 8.80
N ALA A 33 -15.21 -7.03 8.50
CA ALA A 33 -14.98 -8.38 7.97
C ALA A 33 -14.83 -9.47 9.05
N GLY A 34 -15.03 -9.15 10.33
CA GLY A 34 -14.89 -10.12 11.44
C GLY A 34 -13.44 -10.47 11.81
N ALA A 35 -12.46 -9.71 11.32
CA ALA A 35 -11.03 -9.87 11.60
C ALA A 35 -10.47 -8.81 12.59
N GLY A 36 -11.35 -8.20 13.38
CA GLY A 36 -11.05 -7.06 14.25
C GLY A 36 -10.22 -7.33 15.51
N GLY A 37 -10.10 -8.59 15.94
CA GLY A 37 -9.35 -8.97 17.14
C GLY A 37 -7.82 -8.86 17.02
N ARG A 38 -7.33 -8.17 15.99
CA ARG A 38 -5.93 -8.00 15.64
C ARG A 38 -5.67 -6.51 15.45
N THR A 39 -4.45 -6.07 15.73
CA THR A 39 -4.02 -4.70 15.41
C THR A 39 -3.57 -4.65 13.95
N TRP A 40 -4.37 -4.00 13.11
CA TRP A 40 -4.06 -3.84 11.70
C TRP A 40 -3.22 -2.59 11.45
N ARG A 41 -2.25 -2.70 10.57
CA ARG A 41 -1.38 -1.60 10.14
C ARG A 41 -1.48 -1.42 8.64
N ALA A 42 -1.58 -0.16 8.20
CA ALA A 42 -1.41 0.18 6.81
C ALA A 42 0.06 0.01 6.42
N TYR A 43 0.33 -0.66 5.30
CA TYR A 43 1.66 -0.78 4.72
C TYR A 43 2.04 0.54 4.05
N LEU A 44 2.47 1.50 4.86
CA LEU A 44 2.80 2.85 4.42
C LEU A 44 4.06 3.34 5.15
N SER A 45 5.03 3.82 4.38
CA SER A 45 6.18 4.55 4.95
C SER A 45 5.88 6.04 5.03
N THR A 46 6.63 6.78 5.85
CA THR A 46 6.63 8.25 5.87
C THR A 46 8.00 8.76 5.46
N GLN A 47 8.10 10.02 5.05
CA GLN A 47 9.35 10.72 4.80
C GLN A 47 9.66 11.70 5.93
N GLY A 48 10.93 11.72 6.32
CA GLY A 48 11.44 12.65 7.31
C GLY A 48 11.62 14.05 6.75
N THR A 49 11.76 15.03 7.62
CA THR A 49 12.11 16.41 7.25
C THR A 49 13.63 16.66 7.21
N ALA A 50 14.41 15.70 7.69
CA ALA A 50 15.87 15.69 7.68
C ALA A 50 16.39 14.27 7.40
N LEU A 51 17.67 14.14 7.03
CA LEU A 51 18.30 12.85 6.70
C LEU A 51 18.29 11.84 7.86
N ASN A 52 18.33 12.32 9.10
CA ASN A 52 18.38 11.52 10.32
C ASN A 52 17.11 11.69 11.19
N ASP A 53 15.98 12.07 10.59
CA ASP A 53 14.73 12.26 11.32
C ASP A 53 14.28 10.93 11.98
N PRO A 54 14.26 10.83 13.32
CA PRO A 54 13.94 9.58 14.02
C PRO A 54 12.44 9.25 13.96
N LYS A 55 11.60 10.15 13.43
CA LYS A 55 10.15 9.95 13.29
C LYS A 55 9.77 9.30 11.97
N VAL A 56 10.75 8.99 11.12
CA VAL A 56 10.54 8.25 9.88
C VAL A 56 9.96 6.89 10.20
N VAL A 57 8.87 6.56 9.51
CA VAL A 57 8.22 5.27 9.59
C VAL A 57 8.61 4.46 8.37
N HIS A 58 9.07 3.24 8.61
CA HIS A 58 9.23 2.21 7.58
C HIS A 58 8.05 1.25 7.64
N ALA A 59 7.38 1.03 6.50
CA ALA A 59 6.24 0.12 6.43
C ALA A 59 6.60 -1.28 6.96
N ARG A 60 7.78 -1.80 6.58
CA ARG A 60 8.26 -3.13 6.96
C ARG A 60 8.35 -3.37 8.48
N ASP A 61 8.57 -2.32 9.27
CA ASP A 61 8.82 -2.44 10.71
C ASP A 61 7.52 -2.54 11.53
N ARG A 62 6.37 -2.28 10.88
CA ARG A 62 5.07 -2.17 11.56
C ARG A 62 4.16 -3.38 11.39
N ILE A 63 4.41 -4.21 10.38
CA ILE A 63 3.44 -5.18 9.85
C ILE A 63 3.51 -6.57 10.49
N GLY A 64 4.23 -6.70 11.61
CA GLY A 64 4.51 -7.99 12.25
C GLY A 64 5.60 -8.78 11.54
N SER A 65 5.89 -9.99 12.03
CA SER A 65 6.92 -10.87 11.48
C SER A 65 6.40 -11.86 10.42
N GLY A 66 5.10 -11.85 10.14
CA GLY A 66 4.43 -12.91 9.37
C GLY A 66 4.21 -14.20 10.18
N PRO A 67 3.73 -15.29 9.54
CA PRO A 67 3.35 -15.37 8.13
C PRO A 67 2.03 -14.63 7.84
N TRP A 68 1.91 -14.08 6.64
CA TRP A 68 0.69 -13.42 6.19
C TRP A 68 -0.15 -14.31 5.28
N HIS A 69 -1.47 -14.29 5.49
CA HIS A 69 -2.45 -15.04 4.72
C HIS A 69 -3.64 -14.16 4.35
N ASN A 70 -4.14 -14.29 3.13
CA ASN A 70 -5.37 -13.60 2.72
C ASN A 70 -6.62 -14.23 3.39
N VAL A 71 -7.81 -13.73 3.06
CA VAL A 71 -9.06 -14.22 3.67
C VAL A 71 -9.37 -15.68 3.36
N LYS A 72 -8.88 -16.19 2.21
CA LYS A 72 -9.06 -17.57 1.79
C LYS A 72 -8.02 -18.52 2.40
N GLY A 73 -7.16 -18.02 3.27
CA GLY A 73 -6.11 -18.81 3.91
C GLY A 73 -4.91 -19.10 3.00
N VAL A 74 -4.80 -18.43 1.84
CA VAL A 74 -3.62 -18.56 0.96
C VAL A 74 -2.49 -17.73 1.57
N MET A 75 -1.31 -18.35 1.68
CA MET A 75 -0.11 -17.68 2.18
C MET A 75 0.37 -16.64 1.17
N ILE A 76 0.62 -15.42 1.66
CA ILE A 76 1.15 -14.28 0.91
C ILE A 76 2.66 -14.21 1.07
N ALA A 77 3.15 -14.30 2.30
CA ALA A 77 4.58 -14.37 2.59
C ALA A 77 4.82 -14.97 3.98
N ARG A 78 5.94 -15.67 4.16
CA ARG A 78 6.27 -16.34 5.42
C ARG A 78 7.02 -15.47 6.43
N SER A 79 7.73 -14.44 5.97
CA SER A 79 8.49 -13.49 6.79
C SER A 79 8.63 -12.14 6.09
N VAL A 80 9.08 -11.12 6.83
CA VAL A 80 9.36 -9.78 6.28
C VAL A 80 10.30 -9.87 5.07
N GLU A 81 11.34 -10.70 5.13
CA GLU A 81 12.29 -10.90 4.04
C GLU A 81 11.62 -11.51 2.81
N ASP A 82 10.75 -12.52 3.02
CA ASP A 82 10.00 -13.15 1.94
C ASP A 82 9.03 -12.15 1.27
N LEU A 83 8.33 -11.35 2.06
CA LEU A 83 7.38 -10.33 1.56
C LEU A 83 8.06 -9.31 0.62
N HIS A 84 9.31 -8.93 0.91
CA HIS A 84 10.08 -7.98 0.11
C HIS A 84 11.02 -8.66 -0.91
N SER A 85 10.92 -9.98 -1.06
CA SER A 85 11.66 -10.73 -2.08
C SER A 85 10.83 -10.92 -3.34
N ALA A 86 11.43 -11.49 -4.39
CA ALA A 86 10.70 -11.88 -5.58
C ALA A 86 9.72 -13.06 -5.36
N SER A 87 9.90 -13.86 -4.29
CA SER A 87 9.10 -15.07 -4.03
C SER A 87 7.79 -14.83 -3.30
N ASN A 88 7.49 -13.58 -2.88
CA ASN A 88 6.20 -13.28 -2.28
C ASN A 88 5.06 -13.64 -3.25
N ASN A 89 3.92 -14.00 -2.66
CA ASN A 89 2.71 -14.36 -3.36
C ASN A 89 1.71 -13.21 -3.31
N VAL A 90 2.17 -11.98 -3.57
CA VAL A 90 1.28 -10.84 -3.89
C VAL A 90 1.10 -10.84 -5.40
N THR A 91 -0.07 -11.28 -5.84
CA THR A 91 -0.49 -11.38 -7.24
C THR A 91 -1.95 -10.97 -7.37
N LYS A 92 -2.45 -10.82 -8.60
CA LYS A 92 -3.85 -10.52 -8.89
C LYS A 92 -4.83 -11.47 -8.19
N GLU A 93 -4.49 -12.75 -8.13
CA GLU A 93 -5.36 -13.82 -7.61
C GLU A 93 -5.38 -13.83 -6.07
N THR A 94 -4.32 -13.32 -5.45
CA THR A 94 -4.04 -13.51 -4.02
C THR A 94 -4.19 -12.22 -3.23
N ALA A 95 -4.02 -11.06 -3.87
CA ALA A 95 -4.24 -9.73 -3.35
C ALA A 95 -5.74 -9.37 -3.30
N LEU A 96 -6.47 -10.09 -2.45
CA LEU A 96 -7.91 -9.91 -2.24
C LEU A 96 -8.19 -8.81 -1.23
N ASP A 97 -9.41 -8.27 -1.29
CA ASP A 97 -9.91 -7.36 -0.26
C ASP A 97 -10.28 -8.08 1.05
N GLU A 98 -10.62 -7.31 2.09
CA GLU A 98 -10.96 -7.86 3.40
C GLU A 98 -12.19 -8.79 3.38
N LYS A 99 -13.00 -8.72 2.31
CA LYS A 99 -14.20 -9.53 2.07
C LYS A 99 -13.93 -10.70 1.11
N GLY A 100 -12.70 -10.86 0.64
CA GLY A 100 -12.29 -11.91 -0.29
C GLY A 100 -12.63 -11.69 -1.74
N GLN A 101 -13.00 -10.46 -2.10
CA GLN A 101 -13.26 -10.08 -3.46
C GLN A 101 -11.96 -9.74 -4.18
N PRO A 102 -11.87 -10.01 -5.49
CA PRO A 102 -10.78 -9.51 -6.32
C PRO A 102 -10.76 -7.98 -6.33
N VAL A 103 -9.56 -7.39 -6.32
CA VAL A 103 -9.37 -5.98 -6.63
C VAL A 103 -9.17 -5.84 -8.14
N ASN A 104 -9.82 -4.85 -8.75
CA ASN A 104 -9.68 -4.61 -10.19
C ASN A 104 -8.20 -4.40 -10.55
N ASP A 105 -7.74 -5.18 -11.53
CA ASP A 105 -6.39 -5.08 -12.07
C ASP A 105 -6.30 -3.99 -13.16
N ARG A 106 -5.11 -3.84 -13.76
CA ARG A 106 -4.85 -2.87 -14.83
C ARG A 106 -5.75 -2.99 -16.06
N THR A 107 -6.33 -4.16 -16.31
CA THR A 107 -7.18 -4.47 -17.47
C THR A 107 -8.67 -4.29 -17.18
N MET A 108 -9.04 -4.07 -15.93
CA MET A 108 -10.43 -3.94 -15.47
C MET A 108 -10.83 -2.47 -15.28
N MET A 109 -12.15 -2.21 -15.31
CA MET A 109 -12.73 -0.88 -15.09
C MET A 109 -13.67 -0.88 -13.87
N PRO A 110 -13.60 0.15 -12.99
CA PRO A 110 -12.54 1.16 -12.94
C PRO A 110 -11.18 0.51 -12.61
N ASN A 111 -10.10 1.05 -13.17
CA ASN A 111 -8.75 0.56 -12.90
C ASN A 111 -8.35 0.86 -11.45
N LYS A 112 -7.91 -0.15 -10.69
CA LYS A 112 -7.48 -0.05 -9.28
C LYS A 112 -6.15 -0.78 -9.03
N HIS A 113 -5.33 -0.85 -10.07
CA HIS A 113 -4.04 -1.51 -10.12
C HIS A 113 -3.02 -0.93 -9.13
N ASP A 114 -2.93 0.40 -9.06
CA ASP A 114 -1.95 1.09 -8.22
C ASP A 114 -2.40 1.16 -6.76
N ILE A 115 -1.51 0.74 -5.87
CA ILE A 115 -1.67 0.70 -4.41
C ILE A 115 -0.66 1.66 -3.77
N LEU A 116 -1.13 2.57 -2.92
CA LEU A 116 -0.29 3.52 -2.18
C LEU A 116 0.65 2.78 -1.21
N THR A 117 1.94 3.16 -1.19
CA THR A 117 2.93 2.57 -0.27
C THR A 117 3.93 3.57 0.31
N GLY A 118 4.37 4.56 -0.50
CA GLY A 118 5.44 5.48 -0.14
C GLY A 118 6.77 4.81 0.22
N SER A 119 6.97 3.57 -0.22
CA SER A 119 8.05 2.70 0.27
C SER A 119 9.00 2.31 -0.86
N ARG A 120 10.27 2.11 -0.51
CA ARG A 120 11.27 1.46 -1.37
C ARG A 120 10.97 -0.04 -1.49
N PRO A 121 11.57 -0.78 -2.45
CA PRO A 121 11.28 -2.20 -2.64
C PRO A 121 11.51 -3.06 -1.38
N ASP A 122 12.47 -2.68 -0.54
CA ASP A 122 12.77 -3.35 0.72
C ASP A 122 11.80 -2.97 1.87
N GLY A 123 10.77 -2.16 1.60
CA GLY A 123 9.75 -1.73 2.56
C GLY A 123 10.18 -0.62 3.52
N THR A 124 11.33 0.02 3.26
CA THR A 124 11.78 1.19 4.01
C THR A 124 11.33 2.49 3.34
N ALA A 125 11.42 3.59 4.08
CA ALA A 125 11.09 4.92 3.59
C ALA A 125 12.11 5.47 2.59
N PHE A 126 11.68 6.39 1.75
CA PHE A 126 12.59 7.25 1.00
C PHE A 126 13.25 8.30 1.92
N PRO A 127 14.45 8.80 1.59
CA PRO A 127 15.06 9.91 2.32
C PRO A 127 14.23 11.19 2.24
N GLY A 128 14.27 12.01 3.30
CA GLY A 128 13.55 13.28 3.38
C GLY A 128 14.02 14.37 2.41
N THR A 129 15.22 14.22 1.84
CA THR A 129 15.80 15.16 0.86
C THR A 129 15.32 14.92 -0.57
N PHE A 130 14.54 13.86 -0.79
CA PHE A 130 13.98 13.54 -2.09
C PHE A 130 12.67 14.32 -2.27
N SER A 131 12.13 14.32 -3.49
CA SER A 131 10.76 14.78 -3.70
C SER A 131 9.78 14.02 -2.80
N ASP A 132 8.62 14.62 -2.57
CA ASP A 132 7.53 13.99 -1.82
C ASP A 132 7.06 12.71 -2.52
N MET A 133 7.22 11.59 -1.82
CA MET A 133 6.88 10.21 -2.19
C MET A 133 5.78 9.65 -1.29
N THR A 134 5.14 10.48 -0.45
CA THR A 134 4.15 10.03 0.55
C THR A 134 2.91 10.92 0.61
N CYS A 135 2.75 11.85 -0.34
CA CYS A 135 1.71 12.86 -0.31
C CYS A 135 1.68 13.63 1.03
N GLY A 136 2.84 14.13 1.44
CA GLY A 136 3.02 14.87 2.67
C GLY A 136 2.78 14.03 3.91
N ASN A 137 3.34 12.82 3.96
CA ASN A 137 3.08 11.86 5.03
C ASN A 137 1.59 11.56 5.21
N TRP A 138 0.89 11.37 4.09
CA TRP A 138 -0.52 10.97 4.01
C TRP A 138 -1.50 12.03 4.54
N THR A 139 -1.20 13.31 4.31
CA THR A 139 -2.06 14.44 4.72
C THR A 139 -2.42 15.38 3.56
N LYS A 140 -2.01 15.08 2.33
CA LYS A 140 -2.33 15.87 1.14
C LYS A 140 -3.38 15.17 0.28
N SER A 141 -4.30 15.97 -0.26
CA SER A 141 -5.38 15.53 -1.17
C SER A 141 -5.45 16.37 -2.45
N GLY A 142 -4.42 17.19 -2.72
CA GLY A 142 -4.37 18.12 -3.86
C GLY A 142 -3.58 17.60 -5.06
N THR A 143 -3.27 18.51 -5.97
CA THR A 143 -2.37 18.27 -7.12
C THR A 143 -0.91 18.20 -6.72
N ASP A 144 -0.55 18.80 -5.59
CA ASP A 144 0.83 18.94 -5.16
C ASP A 144 1.31 17.70 -4.38
N GLY A 145 2.55 17.29 -4.68
CA GLY A 145 3.16 16.09 -4.11
C GLY A 145 2.87 14.83 -4.92
N SER A 146 3.41 13.72 -4.46
CA SER A 146 3.22 12.41 -5.07
C SER A 146 3.37 11.33 -4.01
N ALA A 147 2.82 10.15 -4.27
CA ALA A 147 3.07 8.95 -3.49
C ALA A 147 3.71 7.89 -4.38
N ILE A 148 4.71 7.17 -3.86
CA ILE A 148 5.14 5.93 -4.52
C ILE A 148 4.02 4.90 -4.36
N VAL A 149 3.66 4.29 -5.48
CA VAL A 149 2.70 3.19 -5.57
C VAL A 149 3.41 1.90 -5.95
N GLY A 150 2.77 0.77 -5.67
CA GLY A 150 3.09 -0.51 -6.26
C GLY A 150 1.86 -1.19 -6.87
N HIS A 151 2.06 -2.37 -7.44
CA HIS A 151 1.08 -3.06 -8.29
C HIS A 151 0.64 -4.38 -7.67
N HIS A 152 -0.60 -4.44 -7.16
CA HIS A 152 -1.11 -5.65 -6.49
C HIS A 152 -1.18 -6.87 -7.42
N ASP A 153 -1.35 -6.61 -8.72
CA ASP A 153 -1.51 -7.62 -9.76
C ASP A 153 -0.19 -8.02 -10.45
N ARG A 154 0.94 -7.40 -10.06
CA ARG A 154 2.27 -7.59 -10.67
C ARG A 154 2.34 -7.28 -12.17
N ALA A 155 1.44 -6.44 -12.70
CA ALA A 155 1.45 -6.04 -14.11
C ALA A 155 2.25 -4.75 -14.32
N GLY A 156 2.89 -4.60 -15.49
CA GLY A 156 3.71 -3.43 -15.83
C GLY A 156 3.74 -3.21 -17.34
N PRO A 157 4.10 -2.02 -17.82
CA PRO A 157 4.22 -1.78 -19.27
C PRO A 157 5.38 -2.57 -19.90
N ILE A 158 6.32 -3.04 -19.09
CA ILE A 158 7.55 -3.74 -19.47
C ILE A 158 7.98 -4.71 -18.37
N GLU A 159 8.78 -5.71 -18.71
CA GLU A 159 9.25 -6.76 -17.80
C GLU A 159 10.50 -6.36 -17.00
N HIS A 160 10.43 -5.24 -16.28
CA HIS A 160 11.46 -4.87 -15.30
C HIS A 160 10.94 -5.00 -13.89
N ALA A 161 11.80 -5.41 -12.95
CA ALA A 161 11.42 -5.66 -11.55
C ALA A 161 10.78 -4.44 -10.86
N TRP A 162 11.20 -3.22 -11.21
CA TRP A 162 10.55 -2.00 -10.72
C TRP A 162 9.16 -1.80 -11.36
N ALA A 163 8.97 -2.17 -12.62
CA ALA A 163 7.72 -1.93 -13.34
C ALA A 163 6.58 -2.88 -12.93
N THR A 164 6.90 -3.96 -12.23
CA THR A 164 5.96 -4.96 -11.71
C THR A 164 6.09 -5.13 -10.19
N SER A 165 6.71 -4.17 -9.52
CA SER A 165 6.89 -4.21 -8.07
C SER A 165 5.55 -4.06 -7.36
N TRP A 166 5.25 -4.93 -6.40
CA TRP A 166 3.99 -4.82 -5.65
C TRP A 166 3.96 -3.61 -4.72
N ASN A 167 5.13 -3.06 -4.33
CA ASN A 167 5.23 -2.00 -3.35
C ASN A 167 6.02 -0.75 -3.79
N SER A 168 6.69 -0.74 -4.94
CA SER A 168 7.59 0.37 -5.31
C SER A 168 7.83 0.43 -6.82
N SER A 169 6.81 0.82 -7.58
CA SER A 169 6.86 0.92 -9.04
C SER A 169 7.14 2.33 -9.54
N HIS A 170 6.25 3.27 -9.28
CA HIS A 170 6.37 4.64 -9.79
C HIS A 170 5.66 5.66 -8.88
N PRO A 171 5.97 6.96 -9.02
CA PRO A 171 5.21 8.02 -8.37
C PRO A 171 3.79 8.14 -8.96
N SER A 172 2.84 8.58 -8.13
CA SER A 172 1.52 9.02 -8.57
C SER A 172 1.57 10.39 -9.26
N ARG A 173 0.56 10.71 -10.06
CA ARG A 173 0.40 12.02 -10.72
C ARG A 173 0.09 13.17 -9.75
N GLY A 174 -0.27 12.84 -8.53
CA GLY A 174 -0.72 13.77 -7.49
C GLY A 174 -1.39 13.02 -6.35
N CYS A 175 -1.94 13.77 -5.41
CA CYS A 175 -2.48 13.22 -4.15
C CYS A 175 -4.01 13.21 -4.09
N SER A 176 -4.69 13.93 -4.99
CA SER A 176 -6.14 13.93 -5.11
C SER A 176 -6.68 12.59 -5.62
N GLN A 177 -7.94 12.27 -5.28
CA GLN A 177 -8.60 11.07 -5.78
C GLN A 177 -8.58 11.01 -7.32
N GLU A 178 -8.82 12.14 -7.98
CA GLU A 178 -8.78 12.24 -9.44
C GLU A 178 -7.39 11.91 -10.00
N ASN A 179 -6.33 12.46 -9.43
CA ASN A 179 -4.97 12.18 -9.87
C ASN A 179 -4.54 10.74 -9.61
N LEU A 180 -4.97 10.14 -8.49
CA LEU A 180 -4.71 8.73 -8.19
C LEU A 180 -5.43 7.81 -9.21
N ARG A 181 -6.67 8.13 -9.57
CA ARG A 181 -7.40 7.46 -10.67
C ARG A 181 -6.73 7.65 -12.01
N GLY A 182 -6.27 8.87 -12.31
CA GLY A 182 -5.50 9.17 -13.51
C GLY A 182 -4.16 8.45 -13.57
N THR A 183 -3.58 8.08 -12.43
CA THR A 183 -2.34 7.28 -12.34
C THR A 183 -2.64 5.81 -12.71
N GLY A 184 -3.73 5.26 -12.18
CA GLY A 184 -4.07 3.85 -12.32
C GLY A 184 -4.60 3.17 -11.05
N GLY A 185 -4.84 3.94 -9.98
CA GLY A 185 -5.31 3.44 -8.69
C GLY A 185 -6.64 4.04 -8.24
N ASP A 186 -7.01 3.82 -6.98
CA ASP A 186 -8.22 4.41 -6.39
C ASP A 186 -8.00 4.78 -4.91
N ALA A 187 -6.78 5.21 -4.57
CA ALA A 187 -6.34 5.50 -3.21
C ALA A 187 -6.44 4.29 -2.25
N LEU A 188 -6.21 3.09 -2.78
CA LEU A 188 -6.18 1.85 -2.01
C LEU A 188 -4.78 1.63 -1.43
N PHE A 189 -4.71 0.91 -0.32
CA PHE A 189 -3.46 0.51 0.33
C PHE A 189 -3.61 -0.90 0.92
N THR A 190 -2.49 -1.49 1.35
CA THR A 190 -2.49 -2.84 1.93
C THR A 190 -2.51 -2.77 3.45
N ALA A 191 -3.27 -3.67 4.08
CA ALA A 191 -3.33 -3.85 5.52
C ALA A 191 -2.66 -5.17 5.92
N LEU A 192 -1.78 -5.14 6.92
CA LEU A 192 -1.11 -6.33 7.47
C LEU A 192 -1.10 -6.32 9.00
N ARG A 193 -0.90 -7.50 9.59
CA ARG A 193 -0.67 -7.68 11.03
C ARG A 193 0.22 -8.88 11.33
#